data_AF-A0A955Y047-F1
#
_entry.id   AF-A0A955Y047-F1
#
_cell.length_a   1.000
_cell.length_b   1.000
_cell.length_c   1.000
_cell.angle_alpha   90.00
_cell.angle_beta   90.00
_cell.angle_gamma   90.00
#
_symmetry.space_group_name_H-M   'P 1'
#
loop_
_entity.id
_entity.type
_entity.pdbx_description
1 polymer ?
#
loop_
_entity_poly.entity_id
_entity_poly.type
_entity_poly.pdbx_seq_one_letter_code
_entity_poly.pdbx_strand_id
1 'polypeptide(L)' 'RHGVDFLETFPRALHQLGPMQADGLVQISSDQLRVSPKGRYLIRNIAMAFDAYLDMDENQYSRTL' A
#
# COMPACT_ATOMS: atom_id res chain seq x y z
N ARG A 1 7.20 -13.36 -9.83
CA ARG A 1 6.29 -13.33 -8.66
C ARG A 1 7.19 -13.15 -7.45
N HIS A 2 7.19 -11.97 -6.83
CA HIS A 2 8.00 -11.73 -5.62
C HIS A 2 7.38 -12.59 -4.50
N GLY A 3 8.16 -13.47 -3.88
CA GLY A 3 7.68 -14.46 -2.88
C GLY A 3 7.37 -13.83 -1.52
N VAL A 4 6.76 -12.65 -1.52
CA VAL A 4 6.37 -11.89 -0.33
C VAL A 4 4.87 -12.03 -0.16
N ASP A 5 4.44 -12.48 1.02
CA ASP A 5 3.04 -12.49 1.38
C ASP A 5 2.56 -11.05 1.52
N PHE A 6 1.61 -10.64 0.67
CA PHE A 6 1.11 -9.26 0.62
C PHE A 6 0.48 -8.86 1.97
N LEU A 7 -0.15 -9.81 2.66
CA LEU A 7 -0.80 -9.56 3.94
C LEU A 7 0.21 -9.33 5.07
N GLU A 8 1.31 -10.07 5.05
CA GLU A 8 2.38 -9.93 6.04
C GLU A 8 3.30 -8.73 5.75
N THR A 9 3.47 -8.40 4.46
CA THR A 9 4.38 -7.33 4.05
C THR A 9 3.77 -5.95 4.29
N PHE A 10 2.46 -5.78 4.15
CA PHE A 10 1.83 -4.44 4.17
C PHE A 10 0.75 -4.25 5.23
N PRO A 11 0.94 -4.66 6.50
CA PRO A 11 -0.12 -4.59 7.52
C PRO A 11 -0.65 -3.16 7.74
N ARG A 12 0.23 -2.15 7.66
CA ARG A 12 -0.15 -0.73 7.79
C ARG A 12 -1.00 -0.26 6.60
N ALA A 13 -0.61 -0.61 5.38
CA ALA A 13 -1.37 -0.23 4.19
C ALA A 13 -2.76 -0.88 4.23
N LEU A 14 -2.84 -2.16 4.62
CA LEU A 14 -4.11 -2.89 4.75
C LEU A 14 -5.05 -2.23 5.77
N HIS A 15 -4.51 -1.78 6.91
CA HIS A 15 -5.29 -1.04 7.89
C HIS A 15 -5.84 0.28 7.31
N GLN A 16 -5.00 1.04 6.60
CA GLN A 16 -5.42 2.30 5.97
C GLN A 16 -6.41 2.10 4.81
N LEU A 17 -6.33 0.97 4.11
CA LEU A 17 -7.21 0.63 3.00
C LEU A 17 -8.54 0.02 3.46
N GLY A 18 -8.67 -0.40 4.72
CA GLY A 18 -9.89 -0.99 5.27
C GLY A 18 -11.16 -0.16 5.01
N PRO A 19 -11.17 1.14 5.32
CA PRO A 19 -12.29 2.02 4.99
C PRO A 19 -12.56 2.10 3.48
N MET A 20 -11.52 2.18 2.65
CA MET A 20 -11.66 2.22 1.19
C MET A 20 -12.20 0.91 0.61
N GLN A 21 -11.89 -0.22 1.24
CA GLN A 21 -12.45 -1.53 0.90
C GLN A 21 -13.94 -1.59 1.27
N ALA A 22 -14.30 -1.12 2.47
CA ALA A 22 -15.71 -1.04 2.90
C ALA A 22 -16.54 -0.16 1.95
N ASP A 23 -15.95 0.91 1.42
CA ASP A 23 -16.57 1.81 0.44
C ASP A 23 -16.56 1.28 -1.02
N GLY A 24 -16.02 0.08 -1.26
CA GLY A 24 -15.96 -0.56 -2.58
C GLY A 24 -14.97 0.12 -3.55
N LEU A 25 -14.02 0.89 -3.03
CA LEU A 25 -12.99 1.56 -3.83
C LEU A 25 -11.83 0.62 -4.18
N VAL A 26 -11.55 -0.33 -3.29
CA VAL A 26 -10.51 -1.36 -3.48
C VAL A 26 -11.05 -2.74 -3.11
N GLN A 27 -10.44 -3.77 -3.67
CA GLN A 27 -10.62 -5.16 -3.29
C GLN A 27 -9.25 -5.73 -2.96
N ILE A 28 -9.14 -6.33 -1.79
CA ILE A 28 -7.91 -6.93 -1.29
C ILE A 28 -8.12 -8.44 -1.23
N SER A 29 -7.17 -9.17 -1.81
CA SER A 29 -7.05 -10.62 -1.65
C SER A 29 -5.64 -10.96 -1.14
N SER A 30 -5.40 -12.23 -0.84
CA SER A 30 -4.16 -12.69 -0.22
C SER A 30 -2.88 -12.32 -0.99
N ASP A 31 -2.95 -12.13 -2.31
CA ASP A 31 -1.78 -11.87 -3.15
C ASP A 31 -1.89 -10.63 -4.06
N GLN A 32 -2.98 -9.86 -3.97
CA GLN A 32 -3.17 -8.70 -4.85
C GLN A 32 -4.14 -7.67 -4.24
N LEU A 33 -3.96 -6.43 -4.66
CA LEU A 33 -4.91 -5.33 -4.50
C LEU A 33 -5.46 -4.93 -5.86
N ARG A 34 -6.78 -4.80 -5.98
CA ARG A 34 -7.47 -4.29 -7.17
C ARG A 34 -8.19 -3.00 -6.85
N VAL A 35 -7.94 -1.97 -7.65
CA VAL A 35 -8.66 -0.70 -7.56
C VAL A 35 -9.92 -0.76 -8.44
N SER A 36 -11.07 -0.43 -7.86
CA SER A 36 -12.33 -0.40 -8.60
C SER A 36 -12.38 0.82 -9.54
N PRO A 37 -13.29 0.86 -10.53
CA PRO A 37 -13.48 2.05 -11.36
C PRO A 37 -13.68 3.35 -10.57
N LYS A 38 -14.41 3.29 -9.45
CA LYS A 38 -14.62 4.43 -8.53
C LYS A 38 -13.35 4.76 -7.75
N GLY A 39 -12.61 3.74 -7.32
CA GLY A 39 -11.34 3.92 -6.61
C GLY A 39 -10.27 4.62 -7.45
N ARG A 40 -10.32 4.54 -8.79
CA ARG A 40 -9.35 5.23 -9.67
C ARG A 40 -9.34 6.75 -9.49
N TYR A 41 -10.46 7.36 -9.12
CA TYR A 41 -10.51 8.80 -8.80
C TYR A 41 -9.69 9.15 -7.55
N LEU A 42 -9.47 8.18 -6.67
CA LEU A 42 -8.74 8.31 -5.40
C LEU A 42 -7.41 7.54 -5.43
N ILE A 43 -6.89 7.26 -6.62
CA ILE A 43 -5.69 6.42 -6.80
C ILE A 43 -4.47 6.96 -6.04
N ARG A 44 -4.35 8.29 -5.90
CA ARG A 44 -3.29 8.91 -5.10
C ARG A 44 -3.41 8.56 -3.62
N ASN A 45 -4.62 8.62 -3.05
CA ASN A 45 -4.84 8.26 -1.65
C ASN A 45 -4.60 6.77 -1.41
N ILE A 46 -4.96 5.93 -2.39
CA ILE A 46 -4.68 4.48 -2.36
C ILE A 46 -3.17 4.22 -2.42
N ALA A 47 -2.43 4.92 -3.30
CA ALA A 47 -0.98 4.77 -3.43
C ALA A 47 -0.22 5.25 -2.18
N MET A 48 -0.65 6.36 -1.58
CA MET A 48 -0.06 6.88 -0.34
C MET A 48 -0.09 5.89 0.82
N ALA A 49 -1.04 4.95 0.83
CA ALA A 49 -1.09 3.89 1.83
C ALA A 49 0.13 2.94 1.76
N PHE A 50 0.75 2.85 0.59
CA PHE A 50 1.99 2.10 0.35
C PHE A 50 3.23 3.00 0.38
N ASP A 51 3.12 4.29 0.05
CA ASP A 51 4.27 5.21 0.19
C ASP A 51 4.65 5.43 1.66
N ALA A 52 3.67 5.46 2.58
CA ALA A 52 3.92 5.51 4.02
C ALA A 52 4.59 4.23 4.59
N TYR A 53 4.77 3.19 3.76
CA TYR A 53 5.56 2.00 4.07
C TYR A 53 7.05 2.18 3.68
N LEU A 54 7.37 3.10 2.76
CA LEU A 54 8.75 3.43 2.36
C LEU A 54 9.47 4.38 3.31
N ASP A 55 8.76 5.03 4.25
CA ASP A 55 9.37 5.87 5.30
C ASP A 55 10.16 5.06 6.36
N MET A 56 10.40 3.75 6.13
CA MET A 56 11.30 2.90 6.92
C MET A 56 12.61 2.58 6.19
N ASP A 57 13.11 3.51 5.37
CA ASP A 57 14.55 3.60 5.04
C ASP A 57 15.11 5.00 5.37
N GLU A 58 14.64 5.62 6.46
CA GLU A 58 15.39 6.65 7.18
C GLU A 58 16.58 6.03 7.95
N ASN A 59 17.51 5.43 7.20
CA ASN A 59 18.93 5.36 7.53
C ASN A 59 19.63 4.47 6.51
N GLN A 60 20.28 5.03 5.49
CA GLN A 60 21.68 4.71 5.13
C GLN A 60 22.23 5.72 4.10
N TYR A 61 22.93 6.73 4.64
CA TYR A 61 24.18 7.34 4.18
C TYR A 61 24.20 8.26 2.94
N SER A 62 24.02 9.56 3.20
CA SER A 62 24.96 10.56 2.64
C SER A 62 26.28 10.46 3.41
N ARG A 63 27.22 9.63 2.95
CA ARG A 63 28.65 9.82 3.26
C ARG A 63 29.29 10.50 2.06
N THR A 64 29.49 11.80 2.17
CA THR A 64 30.47 12.50 1.35
C THR A 64 31.86 12.21 1.94
N LEU A 65 32.73 11.62 1.14
CA LEU A 65 34.18 11.58 1.38
C LEU A 65 34.76 12.99 1.27
#